data_AF-A0A2E7MWR5-F1
#
_entry.id   AF-A0A2E7MWR5-F1
#
_cell.length_a   1.000
_cell.length_b   1.000
_cell.length_c   1.000
_cell.angle_alpha   90.00
_cell.angle_beta   90.00
_cell.angle_gamma   90.00
#
_symmetry.space_group_name_H-M   'P 1'
#
loop_
_entity.id
_entity.type
_entity.pdbx_description
1 polymer ?
#
loop_
_entity_poly.entity_id
_entity_poly.type
_entity_poly.pdbx_seq_one_letter_code
_entity_poly.pdbx_strand_id
1 'polypeptide(L)'
;MKKRTRSILDELNQVHGKRDNDLFIDSTANNIIESAINLLSRVHSHYDVDTASELERRFINSIKSGDPRKFRRAIQRIREGKTNDVE
;
A
#
# COMPACT_ATOMS: atom_id res chain seq x y z
N MET A 1 -46.13 -20.22 -22.88
CA MET A 1 -44.99 -19.28 -22.81
C MET A 1 -43.74 -20.08 -22.46
N LYS A 2 -42.76 -20.20 -23.36
CA LYS A 2 -41.53 -20.98 -23.10
C LYS A 2 -40.66 -20.23 -22.09
N LYS A 3 -40.45 -20.80 -20.89
CA LYS A 3 -39.52 -20.28 -19.88
C LYS A 3 -38.10 -20.42 -20.43
N ARG A 4 -37.45 -19.31 -20.78
CA ARG A 4 -36.02 -19.30 -21.11
C ARG A 4 -35.25 -19.35 -19.80
N THR A 5 -34.55 -20.45 -19.53
CA THR A 5 -33.54 -20.51 -18.48
C THR A 5 -32.34 -19.70 -18.95
N ARG A 6 -31.98 -18.65 -18.20
CA ARG A 6 -30.75 -17.88 -18.44
C ARG A 6 -29.57 -18.83 -18.21
N SER A 7 -28.51 -18.68 -19.00
CA SER A 7 -27.32 -19.52 -18.83
C SER A 7 -26.68 -19.19 -17.48
N ILE A 8 -26.07 -20.18 -16.81
CA ILE A 8 -25.24 -19.93 -15.62
C ILE A 8 -24.16 -18.89 -15.92
N LEU A 9 -23.66 -18.84 -17.16
CA LEU A 9 -22.72 -17.82 -17.62
C LEU A 9 -23.35 -16.42 -17.71
N ASP A 10 -24.64 -16.32 -18.06
CA ASP A 10 -25.38 -15.05 -18.07
C ASP A 10 -25.63 -14.56 -16.63
N GLU A 11 -25.91 -15.48 -15.71
CA GLU A 11 -26.03 -15.18 -14.28
C GLU A 11 -24.67 -14.80 -13.66
N LEU A 12 -23.60 -15.50 -14.02
CA LEU A 12 -22.24 -15.18 -13.56
C LEU A 12 -21.82 -13.78 -14.04
N ASN A 13 -22.15 -13.42 -15.29
CA ASN A 13 -21.92 -12.08 -15.83
C ASN A 13 -22.79 -11.01 -15.15
N GLN A 14 -23.99 -11.34 -14.68
CA GLN A 14 -24.80 -10.44 -13.85
C GLN A 14 -24.24 -10.26 -12.43
N VAL A 15 -23.64 -11.29 -11.82
CA VAL A 15 -22.99 -11.20 -10.50
C VAL A 15 -21.74 -10.31 -10.52
N HIS A 16 -21.10 -10.16 -11.69
CA HIS A 16 -19.98 -9.23 -11.89
C HIS A 16 -20.42 -7.84 -12.37
N GLY A 17 -21.72 -7.61 -12.55
CA GLY A 17 -22.27 -6.32 -12.96
C GLY A 17 -22.21 -5.33 -11.81
N LYS A 18 -21.16 -4.49 -11.78
CA LYS A 18 -20.99 -3.40 -10.81
C LYS A 18 -20.96 -3.88 -9.34
N ARG A 19 -20.00 -4.75 -8.98
CA ARG A 19 -19.52 -4.69 -7.58
C ARG A 19 -19.16 -3.23 -7.33
N ASP A 20 -19.85 -2.63 -6.39
CA ASP A 20 -19.81 -1.20 -6.08
C ASP A 20 -18.35 -0.75 -6.05
N ASN A 21 -17.89 -0.07 -7.11
CA ASN A 21 -16.49 0.33 -7.22
C ASN A 21 -16.10 1.15 -5.99
N ASP A 22 -17.06 1.87 -5.42
CA ASP A 22 -16.93 2.64 -4.20
C ASP A 22 -16.62 1.76 -2.98
N LEU A 23 -17.34 0.64 -2.79
CA LEU A 23 -17.05 -0.32 -1.69
C LEU A 23 -15.68 -0.99 -1.88
N PHE A 24 -15.31 -1.30 -3.12
CA PHE A 24 -14.00 -1.88 -3.41
C PHE A 24 -12.87 -0.87 -3.16
N ILE A 25 -13.06 0.38 -3.59
CA ILE A 25 -12.12 1.47 -3.36
C ILE A 25 -11.98 1.74 -1.86
N ASP A 26 -13.09 1.82 -1.12
CA ASP A 26 -13.10 2.07 0.33
C ASP A 26 -12.38 0.96 1.11
N SER A 27 -12.76 -0.30 0.88
CA SER A 27 -12.09 -1.43 1.56
C SER A 27 -10.59 -1.51 1.22
N THR A 28 -10.21 -1.27 -0.03
CA THR A 28 -8.81 -1.26 -0.45
C THR A 28 -8.04 -0.09 0.17
N ALA A 29 -8.64 1.11 0.19
CA ALA A 29 -8.04 2.30 0.79
C ALA A 29 -7.81 2.09 2.30
N ASN A 30 -8.79 1.58 3.03
CA ASN A 30 -8.68 1.31 4.47
C ASN A 30 -7.52 0.33 4.76
N ASN A 31 -7.43 -0.78 4.01
CA ASN A 31 -6.34 -1.75 4.16
C ASN A 31 -4.95 -1.13 3.90
N ILE A 32 -4.83 -0.25 2.90
CA ILE A 32 -3.56 0.43 2.58
C ILE A 32 -3.19 1.42 3.70
N ILE A 33 -4.17 2.18 4.21
CA ILE A 33 -3.97 3.16 5.28
C ILE A 33 -3.53 2.45 6.56
N GLU A 34 -4.21 1.38 6.97
CA GLU A 34 -3.82 0.59 8.15
C GLU A 34 -2.41 0.01 8.01
N SER A 35 -2.09 -0.53 6.83
CA SER A 35 -0.75 -1.05 6.54
C SER A 35 0.32 0.03 6.62
N ALA A 36 0.02 1.24 6.13
CA ALA A 36 0.93 2.39 6.21
C ALA A 36 1.12 2.87 7.66
N ILE A 37 0.06 2.91 8.47
CA ILE A 37 0.14 3.26 9.90
C ILE A 37 1.05 2.27 10.64
N ASN A 38 0.83 0.96 10.44
CA ASN A 38 1.63 -0.08 11.05
C ASN A 38 3.12 0.01 10.64
N LEU A 39 3.38 0.30 9.35
CA LEU A 39 4.74 0.53 8.85
C LEU A 39 5.41 1.73 9.55
N LEU A 40 4.74 2.88 9.62
CA LEU A 40 5.31 4.08 10.22
C LEU A 40 5.54 3.90 11.72
N SER A 41 4.59 3.29 12.44
CA SER A 41 4.79 2.93 13.85
C SER A 41 6.02 2.04 14.04
N ARG A 42 6.22 1.06 13.16
CA ARG A 42 7.38 0.16 13.21
C ARG A 42 8.69 0.88 12.90
N VAL A 43 8.68 1.86 12.01
CA VAL A 43 9.84 2.71 11.73
C VAL A 43 10.23 3.50 12.98
N HIS A 44 9.26 4.16 13.62
CA HIS A 44 9.48 4.93 14.85
C HIS A 44 9.92 4.06 16.05
N SER A 45 9.57 2.77 16.07
CA SER A 45 10.03 1.86 17.12
C SER A 45 11.44 1.30 16.89
N HIS A 46 11.95 1.29 15.66
CA HIS A 46 13.23 0.66 15.31
C HIS A 46 14.37 1.65 15.06
N TYR A 47 14.05 2.90 14.72
CA TYR A 47 15.02 3.93 14.41
C TYR A 47 14.94 5.07 15.42
N ASP A 48 16.04 5.81 15.59
CA ASP A 48 16.04 7.05 16.34
C ASP A 48 15.10 8.09 15.70
N VAL A 49 14.76 9.13 16.47
CA VAL A 49 13.77 10.15 16.08
C VAL A 49 14.13 10.84 14.76
N ASP A 50 15.41 11.14 14.52
CA ASP A 50 15.85 11.85 13.32
C ASP A 50 15.73 10.94 12.09
N THR A 51 16.24 9.71 12.19
CA THR A 51 16.15 8.72 11.11
C THR A 51 14.71 8.33 10.80
N ALA A 52 13.88 8.12 11.83
CA ALA A 52 12.47 7.78 11.67
C ALA A 52 11.70 8.90 10.97
N SER A 53 11.92 10.16 11.38
CA SER A 53 11.26 11.33 10.78
C SER A 53 11.63 11.51 9.31
N GLU A 54 12.91 11.31 8.94
CA GLU A 54 13.32 11.36 7.54
C GLU A 54 12.70 10.22 6.72
N LEU A 55 12.62 8.99 7.27
CA LEU A 55 11.97 7.87 6.59
C LEU A 55 10.48 8.09 6.37
N GLU A 56 9.77 8.61 7.38
CA GLU A 56 8.35 8.99 7.26
C GLU A 56 8.16 10.05 6.16
N ARG A 57 8.97 11.10 6.17
CA ARG A 57 8.93 12.15 5.14
C ARG A 57 9.18 11.59 3.74
N ARG A 58 10.12 10.65 3.59
CA ARG A 58 10.42 9.98 2.31
C ARG A 58 9.27 9.08 1.87
N PHE A 59 8.63 8.38 2.79
CA PHE A 59 7.47 7.55 2.51
C PHE A 59 6.31 8.40 1.96
N ILE A 60 5.93 9.47 2.67
CA ILE A 60 4.86 10.39 2.23
C ILE A 60 5.19 11.03 0.89
N ASN A 61 6.43 11.50 0.70
CA ASN A 61 6.84 12.11 -0.56
C ASN A 61 6.86 11.11 -1.73
N SER A 62 7.13 9.83 -1.47
CA SER A 62 7.08 8.78 -2.49
C SER A 62 5.66 8.54 -3.01
N ILE A 63 4.66 8.62 -2.12
CA ILE A 63 3.24 8.53 -2.46
C ILE A 63 2.82 9.80 -3.21
N LYS A 64 3.10 10.98 -2.65
CA LYS A 64 2.71 12.28 -3.24
C LYS A 64 3.27 12.48 -4.65
N SER A 65 4.50 12.02 -4.92
CA SER A 65 5.11 12.15 -6.24
C SER A 65 4.92 10.91 -7.13
N GLY A 66 4.24 9.86 -6.68
CA GLY A 66 4.10 8.60 -7.41
C GLY A 66 5.42 7.88 -7.69
N ASP A 67 6.47 8.12 -6.90
CA ASP A 67 7.80 7.51 -7.10
C ASP A 67 8.23 6.68 -5.87
N PRO A 68 7.92 5.36 -5.85
CA PRO A 68 8.28 4.48 -4.73
C PRO A 68 9.80 4.31 -4.57
N ARG A 69 10.61 4.65 -5.57
CA ARG A 69 12.08 4.52 -5.51
C ARG A 69 12.67 5.48 -4.48
N LYS A 70 12.00 6.61 -4.18
CA LYS A 70 12.45 7.58 -3.17
C LYS A 70 12.58 6.96 -1.78
N PHE A 71 11.59 6.16 -1.36
CA PHE A 71 11.65 5.47 -0.08
C PHE A 71 12.71 4.36 -0.10
N ARG A 72 12.76 3.56 -1.16
CA ARG A 72 13.75 2.49 -1.33
C ARG A 72 15.20 3.00 -1.23
N ARG A 73 15.51 4.13 -1.87
CA ARG A 73 16.84 4.77 -1.80
C ARG A 73 17.18 5.27 -0.40
N ALA A 74 16.20 5.72 0.38
CA ALA A 74 16.43 6.15 1.76
C ALA A 74 16.84 4.96 2.65
N ILE A 75 16.11 3.84 2.57
CA ILE A 75 16.44 2.61 3.30
C ILE A 75 17.80 2.05 2.89
N GLN A 76 18.12 2.07 1.59
CA GLN A 76 19.41 1.58 1.10
C GLN A 76 20.58 2.36 1.72
N ARG A 77 20.51 3.70 1.75
CA ARG A 77 21.55 4.54 2.37
C ARG A 77 21.74 4.26 3.85
N ILE A 78 20.64 4.03 4.59
CA ILE A 78 20.72 3.68 6.01
C ILE A 78 21.40 2.31 6.20
N ARG A 79 21.12 1.35 5.33
CA ARG A 79 21.75 0.02 5.38
C ARG A 79 23.25 0.10 5.06
N GLU A 80 23.62 0.87 4.04
CA GLU A 80 25.02 1.07 3.65
C GLU A 80 25.82 1.79 4.74
N GLY A 81 25.24 2.82 5.37
CA GLY A 81 25.87 3.49 6.52
C GLY A 81 26.18 2.53 7.67
N LYS A 82 25.22 1.65 8.02
CA LYS A 82 25.42 0.64 9.06
C LYS A 82 26.52 -0.38 8.75
N THR A 83 26.81 -0.67 7.48
CA THR A 83 27.88 -1.61 7.12
C THR A 83 29.25 -0.94 7.28
N ASN A 84 29.37 0.32 6.90
CA ASN A 84 30.65 1.05 6.93
C ASN A 84 31.11 1.42 8.35
N ASP A 85 30.21 1.49 9.32
CA ASP A 85 30.57 1.73 10.74
C ASP A 85 31.17 0.49 11.42
N VAL A 86 31.14 -0.68 10.76
CA VAL A 86 31.58 -1.98 11.31
C VAL A 86 32.90 -2.45 10.67
N GLU A 87 33.39 -1.77 9.63
CA GLU A 87 34.72 -1.95 9.03
C GLU A 87 35.73 -0.94 9.59
#